data_AF-A0AAJ2LE71-F1
#
_entry.id   AF-A0AAJ2LE71-F1
#
_cell.length_a   1.000
_cell.length_b   1.000
_cell.length_c   1.000
_cell.angle_alpha   90.00
_cell.angle_beta   90.00
_cell.angle_gamma   90.00
#
_symmetry.space_group_name_H-M   'P 1'
#
loop_
_entity.id
_entity.type
_entity.pdbx_description
1 polymer ?
#
loop_
_entity_poly.entity_id
_entity_poly.type
_entity_poly.pdbx_seq_one_letter_code
_entity_poly.pdbx_strand_id
1 'polypeptide(L)' 'MTNFVERVLTEELSAARKQLEDVLIVLDEHAEGQAAYHVCAAIERLIGAPSTMEQWYLMTGRAANGEPLS' A
#
# COMPACT_ATOMS: atom_id res chain seq x y z
N MET A 1 11.57 -5.24 13.65
CA MET A 1 10.43 -4.60 12.96
C MET A 1 10.95 -3.32 12.34
N THR A 2 11.04 -3.27 11.02
CA THR A 2 11.48 -2.08 10.29
C THR A 2 10.38 -1.04 10.42
N ASN A 3 10.66 0.10 11.07
CA ASN A 3 9.70 1.19 11.15
C ASN A 3 9.55 1.79 9.75
N PHE A 4 8.38 1.62 9.14
CA PHE A 4 8.03 2.29 7.90
C PHE A 4 7.80 3.77 8.21
N VAL A 5 8.58 4.66 7.59
CA VAL A 5 8.35 6.10 7.66
C VAL A 5 7.49 6.47 6.45
N GLU A 6 6.23 6.82 6.71
CA GLU A 6 5.30 7.24 5.68
C GLU A 6 5.83 8.46 4.92
N ARG A 7 5.67 8.47 3.59
CA ARG A 7 6.05 9.63 2.78
C ARG A 7 5.17 10.82 3.18
N VAL A 8 5.80 11.96 3.46
CA VAL A 8 5.08 13.23 3.63
C VAL A 8 4.44 13.60 2.28
N LEU A 9 3.10 13.62 2.26
CA LEU A 9 2.33 13.97 1.08
C LEU A 9 2.15 15.50 0.98
N THR A 10 2.06 16.03 -0.24
CA THR A 10 1.52 17.38 -0.45
C THR A 10 0.02 17.39 -0.16
N GLU A 11 -0.57 18.58 -0.03
CA GLU A 11 -2.03 18.72 0.19
C GLU A 11 -2.85 18.02 -0.91
N GLU A 12 -2.44 18.16 -2.17
CA GLU A 12 -3.11 17.51 -3.30
C GLU A 12 -3.04 15.98 -3.23
N LEU A 13 -1.87 15.45 -2.84
CA LEU A 13 -1.68 14.01 -2.68
C LEU A 13 -2.43 13.46 -1.45
N SER A 14 -2.55 14.25 -0.39
CA SER A 14 -3.36 13.92 0.78
C SER A 14 -4.84 13.85 0.43
N ALA A 15 -5.34 14.82 -0.35
CA ALA A 15 -6.71 14.80 -0.86
C ALA A 15 -6.97 13.59 -1.79
N ALA A 16 -6.01 13.25 -2.66
CA ALA A 16 -6.09 12.07 -3.50
C ALA A 16 -6.12 10.78 -2.67
N ARG A 17 -5.32 10.68 -1.59
CA ARG A 17 -5.36 9.53 -0.66
C ARG A 17 -6.75 9.36 -0.07
N LYS A 18 -7.36 10.45 0.41
CA LYS A 18 -8.70 10.44 0.98
C LYS A 18 -9.76 9.96 -0.02
N GLN A 19 -9.68 10.41 -1.28
CA GLN A 19 -10.59 9.92 -2.32
C GLN A 19 -10.42 8.41 -2.59
N LEU A 20 -9.19 7.89 -2.55
CA LEU A 20 -8.94 6.45 -2.69
C LEU A 20 -9.49 5.67 -1.48
N GLU A 21 -9.37 6.20 -0.27
CA GLU A 21 -9.98 5.64 0.95
C GLU A 21 -11.52 5.59 0.84
N ASP A 22 -12.15 6.67 0.36
CA ASP A 22 -13.61 6.70 0.14
C ASP A 22 -14.05 5.66 -0.93
N VAL A 23 -13.26 5.48 -1.99
CA VAL A 23 -13.52 4.46 -3.01
C VAL A 23 -13.42 3.05 -2.42
N LEU A 24 -12.49 2.78 -1.51
CA LEU A 24 -12.39 1.47 -0.85
C LEU A 24 -13.68 1.11 -0.11
N ILE A 25 -14.30 2.07 0.57
CA ILE A 25 -15.57 1.86 1.29
C ILE A 25 -16.65 1.41 0.30
N VAL A 26 -16.80 2.11 -0.82
CA VAL A 26 -17.79 1.75 -1.85
C VAL A 26 -17.50 0.37 -2.44
N LEU A 27 -16.23 0.06 -2.73
CA LEU A 27 -15.88 -1.25 -3.30
C LEU A 27 -16.12 -2.40 -2.32
N ASP A 28 -15.90 -2.18 -1.03
CA ASP A 28 -16.19 -3.15 0.03
C ASP A 28 -17.70 -3.39 0.16
N GLU A 29 -18.51 -2.33 0.17
CA GLU A 29 -19.99 -2.42 0.20
C GLU A 29 -20.57 -3.21 -0.98
N HIS A 30 -19.89 -3.16 -2.13
CA HIS A 30 -20.30 -3.86 -3.35
C HIS A 30 -19.60 -5.22 -3.55
N ALA A 31 -18.78 -5.68 -2.59
CA ALA A 31 -18.00 -6.93 -2.67
C ALA A 31 -17.05 -7.02 -3.88
N GLU A 32 -16.55 -5.87 -4.35
CA GLU A 32 -15.66 -5.74 -5.52
C GLU A 32 -14.19 -5.89 -5.12
N GLY A 33 -13.84 -7.06 -4.56
CA GLY A 33 -12.53 -7.30 -3.94
C GLY A 33 -11.32 -7.15 -4.87
N GLN A 34 -11.47 -7.43 -6.17
CA GLN A 34 -10.39 -7.24 -7.15
C GLN A 34 -10.12 -5.75 -7.41
N ALA A 35 -11.17 -4.94 -7.50
CA ALA A 35 -11.03 -3.50 -7.63
C ALA A 35 -10.44 -2.90 -6.35
N ALA A 36 -10.90 -3.35 -5.17
CA ALA A 36 -10.38 -2.89 -3.88
C ALA A 36 -8.87 -3.18 -3.75
N TYR A 37 -8.41 -4.35 -4.21
CA TYR A 37 -6.99 -4.69 -4.24
C TYR A 37 -6.16 -3.67 -5.05
N HIS A 38 -6.64 -3.25 -6.22
CA HIS A 38 -5.93 -2.25 -7.03
C HIS A 38 -5.87 -0.88 -6.34
N VAL A 39 -6.92 -0.49 -5.62
CA VAL A 39 -6.97 0.77 -4.87
C VAL A 39 -6.02 0.73 -3.67
N CYS A 40 -5.98 -0.37 -2.90
CA CYS A 40 -5.00 -0.57 -1.84
C CYS A 40 -3.57 -0.44 -2.37
N ALA A 41 -3.25 -1.11 -3.48
CA ALA A 41 -1.93 -1.03 -4.09
C ALA A 41 -1.59 0.39 -4.62
N ALA A 42 -2.59 1.21 -4.97
CA ALA A 42 -2.37 2.61 -5.34
C ALA A 42 -2.05 3.46 -4.10
N ILE A 43 -2.78 3.26 -3.00
CA ILE A 43 -2.52 3.94 -1.71
C ILE A 43 -1.12 3.60 -1.20
N GLU A 44 -0.75 2.31 -1.21
CA GLU A 44 0.58 1.85 -0.79
C GLU A 44 1.70 2.58 -1.56
N ARG A 45 1.60 2.66 -2.89
CA ARG A 45 2.58 3.39 -3.73
C ARG A 45 2.60 4.89 -3.45
N LEU A 46 1.42 5.47 -3.21
CA LEU A 46 1.27 6.90 -2.93
C LEU A 46 2.03 7.29 -1.65
N ILE A 47 1.78 6.55 -0.57
CA ILE A 47 2.40 6.79 0.74
C ILE A 47 3.82 6.20 0.84
N GLY A 48 4.24 5.44 -0.17
CA GLY A 48 5.54 4.77 -0.23
C GLY A 48 5.61 3.50 0.61
N ALA A 49 4.47 2.95 1.05
CA ALA A 49 4.43 1.72 1.81
C ALA A 49 4.89 0.53 0.96
N PRO A 50 5.63 -0.41 1.57
CA PRO A 50 5.94 -1.68 0.92
C PRO A 50 4.63 -2.41 0.64
N SER A 51 4.48 -2.90 -0.58
CA SER A 51 3.40 -3.77 -1.00
C SER A 51 3.31 -5.03 -0.15
N THR A 52 2.16 -5.71 -0.18
CA THR A 52 1.96 -6.98 0.53
C THR A 52 3.07 -8.01 0.24
N MET A 53 3.56 -8.07 -1.00
CA MET A 53 4.64 -9.00 -1.39
C MET A 53 5.99 -8.56 -0.82
N GLU A 54 6.30 -7.26 -0.87
CA GLU A 54 7.53 -6.70 -0.26
C GLU A 54 7.54 -6.92 1.25
N GLN A 55 6.40 -6.72 1.91
CA GLN A 55 6.24 -7.03 3.34
C GLN A 55 6.46 -8.52 3.63
N TRP A 56 5.92 -9.41 2.78
CA TRP A 56 6.13 -10.85 2.91
C TRP A 56 7.62 -11.24 2.72
N TYR A 57 8.31 -10.64 1.76
CA TYR A 57 9.75 -10.85 1.60
C TYR A 57 10.53 -10.40 2.84
N LEU A 58 10.22 -9.21 3.37
CA LEU A 58 10.85 -8.72 4.60
C LEU A 58 10.58 -9.65 5.79
N MET A 59 9.38 -10.20 5.93
CA MET A 59 9.04 -11.18 6.97
C MET A 59 9.78 -12.51 6.83
N THR A 60 10.12 -12.90 5.60
CA THR A 60 10.83 -14.17 5.31
C THR A 60 12.35 -14.02 5.30
N GLY A 61 12.89 -12.88 5.75
CA GLY A 61 14.33 -12.62 5.81
C GLY A 61 14.95 -12.31 4.45
N ARG A 62 14.15 -11.79 3.51
CA ARG A 62 14.58 -11.36 2.18
C ARG A 62 14.53 -9.84 2.08
N ALA A 63 15.27 -9.28 1.13
CA ALA A 63 15.15 -7.89 0.73
C ALA A 63 13.75 -7.64 0.12
N ALA A 64 13.31 -6.37 0.06
CA ALA A 64 12.00 -6.01 -0.49
C ALA A 64 11.82 -6.45 -1.96
N ASN A 65 12.91 -6.61 -2.72
CA ASN A 65 12.88 -7.17 -4.09
C ASN A 65 12.82 -8.71 -4.14
N GLY A 66 12.77 -9.40 -3.00
CA GLY A 66 12.74 -10.86 -2.90
C GLY A 66 14.12 -11.54 -2.89
N GLU A 67 15.21 -10.78 -3.02
CA GLU A 67 16.57 -11.32 -2.97
C GLU A 67 16.98 -11.73 -1.54
N PRO A 68 17.88 -12.72 -1.40
CA PRO A 68 18.43 -13.07 -0.10
C PRO A 68 19.18 -11.88 0.51
N LEU A 69 19.00 -11.61 1.80
CA LEU A 69 19.87 -10.70 2.55
C LEU A 69 21.22 -11.42 2.74
N SER A 70 22.18 -11.10 1.86
CA SER A 70 23.58 -11.59 1.92
C SER A 70 24.30 -11.16 3.18
#